data_AF-A0A2V7XFD6-F1
#
_entry.id   AF-A0A2V7XFD6-F1
#
_cell.length_a   1.000
_cell.length_b   1.000
_cell.length_c   1.000
_cell.angle_alpha   90.00
_cell.angle_beta   90.00
_cell.angle_gamma   90.00
#
_symmetry.space_group_name_H-M   'P 1'
#
loop_
_entity.id
_entity.type
_entity.pdbx_description
1 polymer ?
#
loop_
_entity_poly.entity_id
_entity_poly.type
_entity_poly.pdbx_seq_one_letter_code
_entity_poly.pdbx_strand_id
1 'polypeptide(L)'
;MPRAHRGHARRRPGRGRARGVQHPQEVPRVTRIPLPMMPAAPALTACTECGKCCTYVSVGINEPTSVRNASDILWYLYHEQVSVYRDGDGEWSVVFETRCRHLQGSLLCGVYPERPLICRNFDNTTCEVNDPEGGRAFSTPEDFLVWLSTTRPRLHRRLVERYVPASLRDRVAAAAS
;
A
#
# COMPACT_ATOMS: atom_id res chain seq x y z
N MET A 1 10.30 -29.01 -97.40
CA MET A 1 11.76 -29.17 -97.61
C MET A 1 12.35 -27.79 -97.89
N PRO A 2 13.58 -27.44 -97.46
CA PRO A 2 14.12 -27.32 -96.09
C PRO A 2 14.73 -25.89 -95.89
N ARG A 3 15.15 -25.41 -94.71
CA ARG A 3 16.43 -25.73 -94.06
C ARG A 3 16.55 -24.96 -92.72
N ALA A 4 17.12 -25.64 -91.74
CA ALA A 4 17.53 -25.13 -90.43
C ALA A 4 18.84 -24.32 -90.50
N HIS A 5 19.07 -23.39 -89.56
CA HIS A 5 20.38 -23.06 -89.00
C HIS A 5 20.18 -22.42 -87.60
N ARG A 6 20.54 -23.13 -86.54
CA ARG A 6 21.83 -23.10 -85.79
C ARG A 6 21.92 -21.95 -84.79
N GLY A 7 22.00 -22.34 -83.51
CA GLY A 7 22.10 -21.45 -82.37
C GLY A 7 23.47 -20.84 -82.18
N HIS A 8 23.50 -19.81 -81.33
CA HIS A 8 24.71 -19.25 -80.75
C HIS A 8 24.55 -19.12 -79.24
N ALA A 9 25.29 -19.95 -78.51
CA ALA A 9 25.53 -19.81 -77.09
C ALA A 9 26.37 -18.56 -76.82
N ARG A 10 25.93 -17.71 -75.88
CA ARG A 10 26.75 -16.62 -75.33
C ARG A 10 27.02 -16.84 -73.85
N ARG A 11 28.30 -16.61 -73.52
CA ARG A 11 29.05 -17.05 -72.34
C ARG A 11 28.60 -16.33 -71.05
N ARG A 12 28.62 -17.05 -69.93
CA ARG A 12 28.52 -16.48 -68.58
C ARG A 12 29.86 -15.82 -68.18
N PRO A 13 29.88 -14.60 -67.59
CA PRO A 13 31.09 -14.02 -67.01
C PRO A 13 31.38 -14.59 -65.62
N GLY A 14 32.64 -14.48 -65.21
CA GLY A 14 33.30 -15.30 -64.18
C GLY A 14 32.98 -14.98 -62.72
N ARG A 15 33.18 -16.00 -61.88
CA ARG A 15 33.14 -15.92 -60.41
C ARG A 15 34.34 -15.12 -59.89
N GLY A 16 34.08 -13.93 -59.34
CA GLY A 16 35.06 -13.21 -58.52
C GLY A 16 35.25 -13.88 -57.17
N ARG A 17 36.52 -14.10 -56.77
CA ARG A 17 36.90 -14.59 -55.43
C ARG A 17 36.63 -13.49 -54.39
N ALA A 18 35.72 -13.76 -53.44
CA ALA A 18 35.56 -12.92 -52.26
C ALA A 18 36.77 -13.11 -51.33
N ARG A 19 37.42 -12.00 -50.95
CA ARG A 19 38.50 -11.98 -49.95
C ARG A 19 37.88 -12.20 -48.56
N GLY A 20 38.38 -13.20 -47.82
CA GLY A 20 37.95 -13.51 -46.47
C GLY A 20 38.28 -12.38 -45.48
N VAL A 21 37.30 -12.00 -44.67
CA VAL A 21 37.48 -11.09 -43.54
C VAL A 21 37.97 -11.91 -42.36
N GLN A 22 39.16 -11.61 -41.86
CA GLN A 22 39.74 -12.25 -40.67
C GLN A 22 39.12 -11.59 -39.43
N HIS A 23 38.50 -12.38 -38.56
CA HIS A 23 38.05 -11.96 -37.23
C HIS A 23 38.98 -12.56 -36.19
N PRO A 24 39.69 -11.73 -35.42
CA PRO A 24 39.94 -12.13 -34.04
C PRO A 24 39.90 -10.92 -33.12
N GLN A 25 38.98 -10.88 -32.15
CA GLN A 25 39.23 -10.22 -30.87
C GLN A 25 38.50 -11.02 -29.79
N GLU A 26 39.30 -11.64 -28.92
CA GLU A 26 38.86 -12.39 -27.75
C GLU A 26 38.29 -11.39 -26.74
N VAL A 27 37.00 -11.50 -26.41
CA VAL A 27 36.33 -10.62 -25.44
C VAL A 27 36.82 -10.95 -24.03
N PRO A 28 37.30 -9.97 -23.24
CA PRO A 28 37.80 -10.23 -21.90
C PRO A 28 36.69 -10.74 -20.99
N ARG A 29 36.98 -11.78 -20.21
CA ARG A 29 36.02 -12.35 -19.25
C ARG A 29 35.78 -11.36 -18.12
N VAL A 30 34.60 -10.75 -18.13
CA VAL A 30 34.11 -9.95 -17.00
C VAL A 30 33.90 -10.88 -15.80
N THR A 31 34.67 -10.67 -14.74
CA THR A 31 34.46 -11.34 -13.45
C THR A 31 33.15 -10.84 -12.87
N ARG A 32 32.17 -11.73 -12.69
CA ARG A 32 30.88 -11.35 -12.08
C ARG A 32 31.11 -11.05 -10.61
N ILE A 33 31.06 -9.76 -10.26
CA ILE A 33 30.95 -9.33 -8.86
C ILE A 33 29.55 -9.73 -8.39
N PRO A 34 29.39 -10.58 -7.36
CA PRO A 34 28.07 -10.89 -6.83
C PRO A 34 27.54 -9.64 -6.14
N LEU A 35 26.44 -9.10 -6.65
CA LEU A 35 25.74 -7.98 -6.02
C LEU A 35 25.14 -8.46 -4.70
N PRO A 36 25.23 -7.66 -3.61
CA PRO A 36 24.53 -7.97 -2.38
C PRO A 36 23.02 -7.97 -2.65
N MET A 37 22.39 -9.14 -2.54
CA MET A 37 20.93 -9.27 -2.61
C MET A 37 20.35 -8.84 -1.26
N MET A 38 19.49 -7.83 -1.28
CA MET A 38 18.65 -7.53 -0.11
C MET A 38 17.73 -8.73 0.15
N PRO A 39 17.42 -9.05 1.42
CA PRO A 39 16.44 -10.08 1.73
C PRO A 39 15.10 -9.73 1.07
N ALA A 40 14.40 -10.75 0.57
CA ALA A 40 13.07 -10.58 0.00
C ALA A 40 12.13 -10.00 1.07
N ALA A 41 11.20 -9.15 0.62
CA ALA A 41 10.12 -8.67 1.47
C ALA A 41 9.32 -9.87 2.04
N PRO A 42 8.78 -9.77 3.27
CA PRO A 42 7.91 -10.79 3.82
C PRO A 42 6.69 -11.01 2.92
N ALA A 43 6.15 -12.23 2.95
CA ALA A 43 4.95 -12.56 2.19
C ALA A 43 3.74 -11.79 2.75
N LEU A 44 2.88 -11.30 1.85
CA LEU A 44 1.66 -10.59 2.21
C LEU A 44 0.60 -11.57 2.74
N THR A 45 -0.15 -11.13 3.75
CA THR A 45 -1.34 -11.84 4.24
C THR A 45 -2.46 -11.70 3.21
N ALA A 46 -3.07 -12.82 2.80
CA ALA A 46 -4.16 -12.77 1.84
C ALA A 46 -5.46 -12.29 2.49
N CYS A 47 -6.33 -11.57 1.75
CA CYS A 47 -7.62 -11.12 2.28
C CYS A 47 -8.51 -12.29 2.72
N THR A 48 -8.35 -13.47 2.11
CA THR A 48 -9.05 -14.70 2.48
C THR A 48 -8.54 -15.34 3.78
N GLU A 49 -7.45 -14.84 4.35
CA GLU A 49 -6.89 -15.30 5.62
C GLU A 49 -7.35 -14.44 6.79
N CYS A 50 -7.57 -13.13 6.59
CA CYS A 50 -7.94 -12.21 7.67
C CYS A 50 -9.36 -11.60 7.56
N GLY A 51 -9.84 -11.30 6.36
CA GLY A 51 -11.14 -10.65 6.11
C GLY A 51 -11.32 -9.25 6.72
N LYS A 52 -10.27 -8.67 7.32
CA LYS A 52 -10.34 -7.49 8.19
C LYS A 52 -10.91 -6.24 7.50
N CYS A 53 -10.46 -5.94 6.28
CA CYS A 53 -10.94 -4.75 5.55
C CYS A 53 -12.43 -4.81 5.17
N CYS A 54 -13.11 -5.95 5.39
CA CYS A 54 -14.55 -6.11 5.23
C CYS A 54 -15.32 -6.06 6.56
N THR A 55 -14.66 -5.75 7.68
CA THR A 55 -15.28 -5.68 9.02
C THR A 55 -15.41 -4.27 9.57
N TYR A 56 -15.09 -3.25 8.78
CA TYR A 56 -15.25 -1.85 9.16
C TYR A 56 -15.56 -0.95 7.96
N VAL A 57 -15.94 0.29 8.24
CA VAL A 57 -15.95 1.40 7.29
C VAL A 57 -14.95 2.45 7.77
N SER A 58 -14.10 2.92 6.86
CA SER A 58 -13.11 3.96 7.14
C SER A 58 -13.42 5.22 6.33
N VAL A 59 -13.34 6.38 6.97
CA VAL A 59 -13.56 7.69 6.35
C VAL A 59 -12.42 8.61 6.72
N GLY A 60 -11.77 9.21 5.72
CA GLY A 60 -10.69 10.17 5.92
C GLY A 60 -11.14 11.38 6.74
N ILE A 61 -10.30 11.78 7.69
CA ILE A 61 -10.51 12.95 8.56
C ILE A 61 -9.25 13.82 8.58
N ASN A 62 -9.38 15.03 9.12
CA ASN A 62 -8.23 15.92 9.25
C ASN A 62 -7.32 15.49 10.41
N GLU A 63 -6.01 15.60 10.22
CA GLU A 63 -5.02 15.44 11.29
C GLU A 63 -5.30 16.42 12.46
N PRO A 64 -5.05 16.04 13.74
CA PRO A 64 -5.12 16.92 14.90
C PRO A 64 -4.00 17.97 14.94
N THR A 65 -3.98 18.87 13.96
CA THR A 65 -3.08 20.04 13.91
C THR A 65 -3.71 21.28 14.55
N SER A 66 -5.03 21.26 14.78
CA SER A 66 -5.80 22.34 15.40
C SER A 66 -6.63 21.83 16.58
N VAL A 67 -7.04 22.74 17.48
CA VAL A 67 -7.91 22.39 18.62
C VAL A 67 -9.24 21.81 18.11
N ARG A 68 -9.77 22.35 17.01
CA ARG A 68 -11.00 21.88 16.37
C ARG A 68 -10.87 20.42 15.90
N ASN A 69 -9.82 20.11 15.14
CA ASN A 69 -9.65 18.75 14.62
C ASN A 69 -9.38 17.75 15.76
N ALA A 70 -8.61 18.14 16.77
CA ALA A 70 -8.38 17.30 17.93
C ALA A 70 -9.65 17.09 18.78
N SER A 71 -10.54 18.09 18.87
CA SER A 71 -11.84 17.92 19.53
C SER A 71 -12.81 17.06 18.71
N ASP A 72 -12.77 17.13 17.37
CA ASP A 72 -13.56 16.26 16.51
C ASP A 72 -13.14 14.79 16.73
N ILE A 73 -11.82 14.52 16.86
CA ILE A 73 -11.30 13.19 17.21
C ILE A 73 -11.80 12.70 18.57
N LEU A 74 -11.80 13.55 19.60
CA LEU A 74 -12.37 13.18 20.90
C LEU A 74 -13.85 12.83 20.78
N TRP A 75 -14.62 13.58 19.99
CA TRP A 75 -16.02 13.30 19.77
C TRP A 75 -16.23 11.92 19.12
N TYR A 76 -15.43 11.55 18.12
CA TYR A 76 -15.48 10.19 17.55
C TYR A 76 -15.21 9.13 18.62
N LEU A 77 -14.14 9.29 19.39
CA LEU A 77 -13.71 8.32 20.42
C LEU A 77 -14.61 8.24 21.66
N TYR A 78 -15.62 9.10 21.77
CA TYR A 78 -16.67 8.97 22.79
C TYR A 78 -17.75 7.94 22.43
N HIS A 79 -17.77 7.47 21.19
CA HIS A 79 -18.73 6.49 20.72
C HIS A 79 -18.13 5.09 20.80
N GLU A 80 -18.94 4.12 21.21
CA GLU A 80 -18.56 2.71 21.15
C GLU A 80 -18.39 2.26 19.69
N GLN A 81 -17.53 1.25 19.46
CA GLN A 81 -17.26 0.68 18.14
C GLN A 81 -16.73 1.71 17.11
N VAL A 82 -16.15 2.80 17.60
CA VAL A 82 -15.46 3.81 16.79
C VAL A 82 -14.00 3.88 17.24
N SER A 83 -13.10 3.84 16.26
CA SER A 83 -11.68 4.09 16.47
C SER A 83 -11.18 5.15 15.49
N VAL A 84 -10.00 5.69 15.74
CA VAL A 84 -9.30 6.58 14.81
C VAL A 84 -7.98 5.94 14.44
N TYR A 85 -7.69 5.86 13.16
CA TYR A 85 -6.47 5.25 12.63
C TYR A 85 -5.63 6.31 11.90
N ARG A 86 -4.33 6.31 12.17
CA ARG A 86 -3.32 7.01 11.40
C ARG A 86 -2.44 5.96 10.72
N ASP A 87 -2.34 5.98 9.40
CA ASP A 87 -1.45 5.07 8.65
C ASP A 87 0.03 5.49 8.71
N GLY A 88 0.90 4.73 8.03
CA GLY A 88 2.34 5.01 7.93
C GLY A 88 2.63 6.37 7.27
N ASP A 89 1.91 6.67 6.18
CA ASP A 89 2.02 7.91 5.41
C ASP A 89 1.50 9.15 6.19
N GLY A 90 0.75 8.91 7.27
CA GLY A 90 0.24 9.94 8.16
C GLY A 90 -1.15 10.45 7.79
N GLU A 91 -1.89 9.76 6.92
CA GLU A 91 -3.30 10.02 6.71
C GLU A 91 -4.11 9.55 7.92
N TRP A 92 -5.19 10.29 8.21
CA TRP A 92 -6.05 10.02 9.35
C TRP A 92 -7.42 9.59 8.87
N SER A 93 -7.97 8.59 9.54
CA SER A 93 -9.32 8.12 9.29
C SER A 93 -10.07 7.82 10.58
N VAL A 94 -11.38 8.07 10.58
CA VAL A 94 -12.30 7.49 11.56
C VAL A 94 -12.78 6.13 11.05
N VAL A 95 -12.77 5.14 11.93
CA VAL A 95 -13.11 3.76 11.62
C VAL A 95 -14.33 3.37 12.43
N PHE A 96 -15.35 2.87 11.75
CA PHE A 96 -16.57 2.34 12.33
C PHE A 96 -16.54 0.81 12.24
N GLU A 97 -16.52 0.12 13.37
CA GLU A 97 -16.49 -1.34 13.41
C GLU A 97 -17.86 -1.90 13.03
N THR A 98 -17.98 -2.37 11.79
CA THR A 98 -19.22 -2.90 11.24
C THR A 98 -18.96 -3.90 10.13
N ARG A 99 -19.51 -5.11 10.29
CA ARG A 99 -19.31 -6.20 9.34
C ARG A 99 -20.07 -5.96 8.03
N CYS A 100 -19.37 -6.11 6.90
CA CYS A 100 -19.99 -6.12 5.58
C CYS A 100 -20.99 -7.29 5.45
N ARG A 101 -22.21 -6.98 4.97
CA ARG A 101 -23.30 -7.95 4.82
C ARG A 101 -23.02 -9.04 3.77
N HIS A 102 -22.07 -8.79 2.86
CA HIS A 102 -21.67 -9.75 1.82
C HIS A 102 -20.44 -10.57 2.19
N LEU A 103 -19.83 -10.34 3.35
CA LEU A 103 -18.69 -11.14 3.81
C LEU A 103 -19.21 -12.52 4.29
N GLN A 104 -18.77 -13.58 3.61
CA GLN A 104 -19.17 -14.96 3.92
C GLN A 104 -18.35 -15.54 5.09
N GLY A 105 -18.75 -16.72 5.59
CA GLY A 105 -18.02 -17.42 6.65
C GLY A 105 -16.63 -17.92 6.21
N SER A 106 -16.43 -18.09 4.91
CA SER A 106 -15.14 -18.42 4.27
C SER A 106 -14.24 -17.21 4.02
N LEU A 107 -14.58 -16.03 4.56
CA LEU A 107 -13.90 -14.74 4.31
C LEU A 107 -13.92 -14.28 2.83
N LEU A 108 -14.73 -14.92 1.98
CA LEU A 108 -14.96 -14.52 0.60
C LEU A 108 -16.09 -13.48 0.50
N CYS A 109 -15.98 -12.59 -0.48
CA CYS A 109 -17.06 -11.67 -0.82
C CYS A 109 -18.12 -12.38 -1.67
N GLY A 110 -19.36 -12.42 -1.19
CA GLY A 110 -20.47 -13.05 -1.90
C GLY A 110 -20.94 -12.31 -3.15
N VAL A 111 -20.43 -11.10 -3.40
CA VAL A 111 -20.74 -10.25 -4.58
C VAL A 111 -19.46 -9.74 -5.25
N TYR A 112 -18.41 -10.57 -5.25
CA TYR A 112 -17.10 -10.16 -5.75
C TYR A 112 -17.10 -9.58 -7.18
N PRO A 113 -17.87 -10.13 -8.15
CA PRO A 113 -17.98 -9.54 -9.49
C PRO A 113 -18.70 -8.20 -9.53
N GLU A 114 -19.65 -7.94 -8.63
CA GLU A 114 -20.50 -6.73 -8.55
C GLU A 114 -20.00 -5.71 -7.52
N ARG A 115 -18.86 -5.96 -6.86
CA ARG A 115 -18.35 -5.10 -5.79
C ARG A 115 -18.27 -3.62 -6.19
N PRO A 116 -18.53 -2.68 -5.25
CA PRO A 116 -18.48 -1.25 -5.53
C PRO A 116 -17.04 -0.79 -5.84
N LEU A 117 -16.89 0.39 -6.44
CA LEU A 117 -15.59 0.90 -6.90
C LEU A 117 -14.53 0.96 -5.79
N ILE A 118 -14.91 1.33 -4.56
CA ILE A 118 -13.98 1.35 -3.42
C ILE A 118 -13.37 -0.04 -3.15
N CYS A 119 -14.16 -1.11 -3.27
CA CYS A 119 -13.66 -2.48 -3.13
C CYS A 119 -12.92 -2.98 -4.38
N ARG A 120 -13.13 -2.38 -5.56
CA ARG A 120 -12.36 -2.70 -6.77
C ARG A 120 -10.99 -2.07 -6.75
N ASN A 121 -10.89 -0.86 -6.22
CA ASN A 121 -9.67 -0.07 -6.14
C ASN A 121 -8.83 -0.41 -4.90
N PHE A 122 -9.28 -1.33 -4.06
CA PHE A 122 -8.55 -1.78 -2.88
C PHE A 122 -7.23 -2.46 -3.28
N ASP A 123 -6.15 -2.06 -2.61
CA ASP A 123 -4.82 -2.64 -2.74
C ASP A 123 -4.47 -3.41 -1.45
N ASN A 124 -4.21 -4.71 -1.57
CA ASN A 124 -3.89 -5.53 -0.41
C ASN A 124 -2.44 -5.39 0.05
N THR A 125 -1.59 -4.68 -0.71
CA THR A 125 -0.19 -4.43 -0.36
C THR A 125 -0.03 -3.29 0.63
N THR A 126 -1.03 -2.41 0.74
CA THR A 126 -1.01 -1.21 1.60
C THR A 126 -2.08 -1.23 2.69
N CYS A 127 -2.79 -2.34 2.87
CA CYS A 127 -3.78 -2.45 3.94
C CYS A 127 -3.13 -2.53 5.32
N GLU A 128 -3.88 -2.27 6.39
CA GLU A 128 -3.35 -2.19 7.76
C GLU A 128 -2.73 -3.49 8.31
N VAL A 129 -2.91 -4.62 7.62
CA VAL A 129 -2.29 -5.91 7.94
C VAL A 129 -0.95 -6.08 7.24
N ASN A 130 -0.80 -5.48 6.06
CA ASN A 130 0.34 -5.65 5.16
C ASN A 130 1.19 -4.38 5.00
N ASP A 131 0.74 -3.24 5.55
CA ASP A 131 1.44 -1.97 5.54
C ASP A 131 2.81 -2.11 6.23
N PRO A 132 3.92 -1.93 5.48
CA PRO A 132 5.26 -2.09 6.02
C PRO A 132 5.69 -0.98 6.97
N GLU A 133 5.12 0.22 6.84
CA GLU A 133 5.41 1.35 7.73
C GLU A 133 4.61 1.26 9.03
N GLY A 134 3.44 0.64 8.95
CA GLY A 134 2.53 0.40 10.05
C GLY A 134 1.81 1.68 10.49
N GLY A 135 0.64 1.50 11.08
CA GLY A 135 -0.16 2.61 11.61
C GLY A 135 -0.35 2.58 13.11
N ARG A 136 -1.09 3.59 13.59
CA ARG A 136 -1.53 3.71 14.98
C ARG A 136 -3.03 3.85 15.04
N ALA A 137 -3.67 2.95 15.78
CA ALA A 137 -5.08 3.05 16.13
C ALA A 137 -5.24 3.66 17.52
N PHE A 138 -6.25 4.51 17.68
CA PHE A 138 -6.75 5.02 18.95
C PHE A 138 -8.16 4.45 19.13
N SER A 139 -8.35 3.61 20.14
CA SER A 139 -9.68 3.04 20.46
C SER A 139 -10.33 3.71 21.66
N THR A 140 -9.60 4.57 22.37
CA THR A 140 -10.08 5.30 23.55
C THR A 140 -9.60 6.75 23.52
N PRO A 141 -10.38 7.69 24.09
CA PRO A 141 -9.94 9.07 24.19
C PRO A 141 -8.70 9.22 25.08
N GLU A 142 -8.50 8.33 26.05
CA GLU A 142 -7.32 8.32 26.91
C GLU A 142 -6.02 8.08 26.13
N ASP A 143 -5.97 7.05 25.27
CA ASP A 143 -4.78 6.77 24.43
C ASP A 143 -4.47 7.92 23.48
N PHE A 144 -5.51 8.51 22.86
CA PHE A 144 -5.35 9.68 22.01
C PHE A 144 -4.77 10.88 22.78
N LEU A 145 -5.26 11.17 23.99
CA LEU A 145 -4.76 12.27 24.81
C LEU A 145 -3.32 12.05 25.26
N VAL A 146 -2.97 10.82 25.68
CA VAL A 146 -1.59 10.46 26.04
C VAL A 146 -0.65 10.68 24.86
N TRP A 147 -1.01 10.20 23.67
CA TRP A 147 -0.22 10.41 22.46
C TRP A 147 -0.11 11.89 22.07
N LEU A 148 -1.20 12.65 22.20
CA LEU A 148 -1.22 14.07 21.86
C LEU A 148 -0.34 14.88 22.83
N SER A 149 -0.28 14.48 24.10
CA SER A 149 0.55 15.13 25.12
C SER A 149 2.04 15.06 24.81
N THR A 150 2.50 13.96 24.20
CA THR A 150 3.91 13.75 23.84
C THR A 150 4.23 14.34 22.47
N THR A 151 3.34 14.16 21.50
CA THR A 151 3.58 14.57 20.11
C THR A 151 3.32 16.06 19.88
N ARG A 152 2.30 16.63 20.54
CA ARG A 152 1.85 18.02 20.35
C ARG A 152 1.46 18.69 21.69
N PRO A 153 2.41 18.88 22.64
CA PRO A 153 2.11 19.31 24.01
C PRO A 153 1.36 20.65 24.11
N ARG A 154 1.68 21.61 23.22
CA ARG A 154 0.99 22.92 23.19
C ARG A 154 -0.48 22.80 22.79
N LEU A 155 -0.77 21.92 21.83
CA LEU A 155 -2.13 21.65 21.38
C LEU A 155 -2.89 20.87 22.45
N HIS A 156 -2.29 19.82 23.00
CA HIS A 156 -2.85 19.04 24.10
C HIS A 156 -3.29 19.93 25.27
N ARG A 157 -2.42 20.85 25.74
CA ARG A 157 -2.77 21.78 26.83
C ARG A 157 -4.02 22.61 26.51
N ARG A 158 -4.11 23.20 25.31
CA ARG A 158 -5.26 24.01 24.89
C ARG A 158 -6.54 23.19 24.75
N LEU A 159 -6.43 21.95 24.29
CA LEU A 159 -7.55 21.03 24.16
C LEU A 159 -8.09 20.64 25.55
N VAL A 160 -7.19 20.22 26.45
CA VAL A 160 -7.53 19.75 27.80
C VAL A 160 -8.18 20.83 28.66
N GLU A 161 -7.70 22.08 28.56
CA GLU A 161 -8.21 23.21 29.33
C GLU A 161 -9.70 23.49 29.06
N ARG A 162 -10.18 23.26 27.83
CA ARG A 162 -11.52 23.71 27.41
C ARG A 162 -12.47 22.62 26.94
N TYR A 163 -11.97 21.51 26.39
CA TYR A 163 -12.80 20.53 25.66
C TYR A 163 -12.73 19.11 26.24
N VAL A 164 -11.89 18.85 27.23
CA VAL A 164 -11.79 17.54 27.88
C VAL A 164 -12.49 17.61 29.25
N PRO A 165 -13.51 16.78 29.54
CA PRO A 165 -14.21 16.80 30.81
C PRO A 165 -13.31 16.32 31.96
N ALA A 166 -13.58 16.80 33.18
CA ALA A 166 -12.80 16.45 34.38
C ALA A 166 -12.70 14.93 34.58
N SER A 167 -13.81 14.21 34.44
CA SER A 167 -13.87 12.76 34.59
C SER A 167 -12.93 12.00 33.65
N LEU A 168 -12.69 12.51 32.44
CA LEU A 168 -11.74 11.91 31.51
C LEU A 168 -10.29 12.24 31.89
N ARG A 169 -10.03 13.48 32.34
CA ARG A 169 -8.69 13.87 32.82
C ARG A 169 -8.25 13.02 34.01
N ASP A 170 -9.17 12.75 34.94
CA ASP A 170 -8.91 11.94 36.12
C ASP A 170 -8.55 10.49 35.74
N ARG A 171 -9.26 9.91 34.75
CA ARG A 171 -8.94 8.57 34.22
C ARG A 171 -7.57 8.53 33.53
N VAL A 172 -7.23 9.54 32.73
CA VAL A 172 -5.90 9.62 32.09
C VAL A 172 -4.79 9.69 33.15
N ALA A 173 -4.98 10.48 34.21
CA ALA A 173 -4.01 10.58 35.31
C ALA A 173 -3.87 9.25 36.07
N ALA A 174 -4.98 8.56 36.33
CA ALA A 174 -4.97 7.25 36.98
C ALA A 174 -4.27 6.16 36.14
N ALA A 175 -4.40 6.20 34.81
CA ALA A 175 -3.75 5.25 33.90
C ALA A 175 -2.23 5.48 33.75
N ALA A 176 -1.73 6.64 34.18
CA ALA A 176 -0.31 7.01 34.11
C ALA A 176 0.45 6.81 35.43
N SER A 177 -0.24 6.39 36.50
CA SER A 177 0.32 6.10 37.84
C SER A 177 0.51 4.60 38.04
#